data_AF-A0A9K3GL12-F1
#
_entry.id   AF-A0A9K3GL12-F1
#
_cell.length_a   1.000
_cell.length_b   1.000
_cell.length_c   1.000
_cell.angle_alpha   90.00
_cell.angle_beta   90.00
_cell.angle_gamma   90.00
#
_symmetry.space_group_name_H-M   'P 1'
#
loop_
_entity.id
_entity.type
_entity.pdbx_description
1 polymer ?
#
loop_
_entity_poly.entity_id
_entity_poly.type
_entity_poly.pdbx_seq_one_letter_code
_entity_poly.pdbx_strand_id
1 'polypeptide(L)'
;MGDDHSSVLLGDDGVPIGAPRKNLICGLTRSTVYLVAAIAVAIVLTCIVALGNAPEPAPPADIPTSLLERFLEYVKYDTQSDDYSMTAPSTDKQLVLGNRLVVELKALGLVDATLNEYGIVMATLPASPDNTYPNAIGLIAHMDTSPDASGYDVKPLQWPITSGMDDIVLPSGDIIPFSQLCPVDTEEDPCQYLGQTLITSSGDTLLGADDKAGISVIMSALDAMIQNDSPHPTVRVAFTPDEEVGRGADNFDVDVFNAFAAYTVDGGVIGELEDENFNAESGVVTFNGFNVHPGSAKDVMKNSVRAAASFISCLPAEYAPETTEDREPYIHPNDITPVGVTETQVHTIVRSFSDEDTDMMKQYITDCATQAADEWEMLSHEVEFTVQYKNMKPILDEYPEVMDLAIAAYNSQGVTPDVIPIRGGTDGARLSYMGLPTPNMFTGAANMHSVTEWVVLESMLKCRDIVVDLMARWSQYEE
;
A
#
# COMPACT_ATOMS: atom_id res chain seq x y z
N MET A 1 -17.71 -31.68 68.37
CA MET A 1 -16.66 -31.12 69.24
C MET A 1 -15.95 -30.09 68.38
N GLY A 2 -16.44 -28.84 68.32
CA GLY A 2 -16.20 -27.78 69.33
C GLY A 2 -14.86 -27.13 68.96
N ASP A 3 -14.68 -25.85 68.66
CA ASP A 3 -15.32 -24.59 69.08
C ASP A 3 -15.22 -23.59 67.89
N ASP A 4 -16.12 -22.68 67.55
CA ASP A 4 -16.93 -21.65 68.23
C ASP A 4 -16.15 -20.42 68.72
N HIS A 5 -16.27 -19.32 67.97
CA HIS A 5 -16.04 -17.95 68.47
C HIS A 5 -17.02 -16.98 67.79
N SER A 6 -18.05 -16.62 68.55
CA SER A 6 -18.92 -15.47 68.34
C SER A 6 -18.40 -14.23 69.10
N SER A 7 -18.53 -13.03 68.52
CA SER A 7 -18.77 -11.82 69.33
C SER A 7 -19.46 -10.72 68.53
N VAL A 8 -20.58 -10.25 69.07
CA VAL A 8 -21.40 -9.09 68.66
C VAL A 8 -21.10 -7.95 69.65
N LEU A 9 -20.91 -6.71 69.18
CA LEU A 9 -21.11 -5.44 69.92
C LEU A 9 -21.45 -4.35 68.86
N LEU A 10 -22.70 -3.86 68.78
CA LEU A 10 -23.29 -2.68 69.45
C LEU A 10 -22.70 -1.32 69.00
N GLY A 11 -23.60 -0.43 68.57
CA GLY A 11 -23.28 0.90 68.03
C GLY A 11 -23.40 2.05 69.03
N ASP A 12 -22.79 3.17 68.65
CA ASP A 12 -23.19 4.54 69.02
C ASP A 12 -24.23 4.95 67.96
N ASP A 13 -25.52 5.03 68.23
CA ASP A 13 -26.13 6.16 68.94
C ASP A 13 -27.40 5.67 69.66
N GLY A 14 -27.33 5.62 70.98
CA GLY A 14 -28.43 5.11 71.80
C GLY A 14 -29.63 6.04 71.84
N VAL A 15 -30.78 5.62 71.29
CA VAL A 15 -32.14 5.92 71.78
C VAL A 15 -33.13 4.85 71.27
N PRO A 16 -33.95 4.21 72.12
CA PRO A 16 -35.14 3.49 71.67
C PRO A 16 -36.47 4.22 72.01
N ILE A 17 -37.45 3.95 71.15
CA ILE A 17 -38.94 3.99 71.29
C ILE A 17 -39.70 5.33 71.03
N GLY A 18 -40.57 5.33 69.98
CA GLY A 18 -41.92 5.91 70.04
C GLY A 18 -42.35 6.95 68.97
N ALA A 19 -43.42 6.62 68.21
CA ALA A 19 -44.34 7.48 67.43
C ALA A 19 -44.07 7.74 65.91
N PRO A 20 -45.12 7.92 65.09
CA PRO A 20 -45.19 7.39 63.71
C PRO A 20 -44.81 8.39 62.62
N ARG A 21 -44.20 7.92 61.53
CA ARG A 21 -44.09 8.70 60.28
C ARG A 21 -44.92 8.07 59.17
N LYS A 22 -45.85 8.88 58.64
CA LYS A 22 -46.76 8.61 57.54
C LYS A 22 -45.99 8.27 56.26
N ASN A 23 -46.33 7.14 55.64
CA ASN A 23 -46.03 6.91 54.22
C ASN A 23 -46.96 7.79 53.37
N LEU A 24 -46.39 8.80 52.72
CA LEU A 24 -47.03 9.50 51.60
C LEU A 24 -46.70 8.72 50.32
N ILE A 25 -47.69 8.01 49.78
CA ILE A 25 -47.67 7.57 48.38
C ILE A 25 -48.13 8.76 47.55
N CYS A 26 -47.29 9.29 46.67
CA CYS A 26 -47.72 10.22 45.62
C CYS A 26 -47.75 9.44 44.29
N GLY A 27 -48.96 9.20 43.79
CA GLY A 27 -49.21 8.50 42.55
C GLY A 27 -48.96 9.38 41.33
N LEU A 28 -48.03 8.97 40.48
CA LEU A 28 -47.94 9.47 39.11
C LEU A 28 -48.93 8.67 38.25
N THR A 29 -49.87 9.37 37.60
CA THR A 29 -50.81 8.72 36.68
C THR A 29 -50.08 8.24 35.42
N ARG A 30 -50.59 7.19 34.77
CA ARG A 30 -50.01 6.62 33.53
C ARG A 30 -49.76 7.69 32.46
N SER A 31 -50.64 8.68 32.35
CA SER A 31 -50.51 9.83 31.44
C SER A 31 -49.30 10.72 31.75
N THR A 32 -48.91 10.87 33.02
CA THR A 32 -47.74 11.66 33.40
C THR A 32 -46.43 10.94 33.01
N VAL A 33 -46.40 9.61 33.08
CA VAL A 33 -45.25 8.80 32.65
C VAL A 33 -45.08 8.85 31.13
N TYR A 34 -46.18 8.77 30.36
CA TYR A 34 -46.13 8.92 28.90
C TYR A 34 -45.71 10.32 28.46
N LEU A 35 -46.13 11.36 29.17
CA LEU A 35 -45.74 12.73 28.85
C LEU A 35 -44.24 12.96 29.09
N VAL A 36 -43.69 12.43 30.19
CA VAL A 36 -42.24 12.51 30.47
C VAL A 36 -41.43 11.72 29.44
N ALA A 37 -41.90 10.53 29.04
CA ALA A 37 -41.25 9.74 28.00
C ALA A 37 -41.30 10.42 26.61
N ALA A 38 -42.43 11.02 26.24
CA ALA A 38 -42.57 11.75 24.98
C ALA A 38 -41.68 13.01 24.95
N ILE A 39 -41.54 13.72 26.06
CA ILE A 39 -40.64 14.87 26.19
C ILE A 39 -39.17 14.40 26.09
N ALA A 40 -38.81 13.29 26.71
CA ALA A 40 -37.46 12.73 26.60
C ALA A 40 -37.12 12.32 25.15
N VAL A 41 -38.04 11.65 24.45
CA VAL A 41 -37.87 11.28 23.04
C VAL A 41 -37.79 12.52 22.14
N ALA A 42 -38.62 13.54 22.39
CA ALA A 42 -38.57 14.80 21.65
C ALA A 42 -37.24 15.54 21.88
N ILE A 43 -36.73 15.58 23.12
CA ILE A 43 -35.42 16.19 23.42
C ILE A 43 -34.30 15.43 22.71
N VAL A 44 -34.32 14.09 22.74
CA VAL A 44 -33.32 13.27 22.03
C VAL A 44 -33.38 13.50 20.52
N LEU A 45 -34.57 13.50 19.91
CA LEU A 45 -34.71 13.82 18.48
C LEU A 45 -34.25 15.24 18.15
N THR A 46 -34.55 16.21 19.01
CA THR A 46 -34.14 17.61 18.79
C THR A 46 -32.63 17.77 18.94
N CYS A 47 -32.00 17.03 19.85
CA CYS A 47 -30.54 16.97 19.99
C CYS A 47 -29.89 16.27 18.79
N ILE A 48 -30.47 15.20 18.25
CA ILE A 48 -29.96 14.50 17.05
C ILE A 48 -30.07 15.40 15.81
N VAL A 49 -31.19 16.10 15.63
CA VAL A 49 -31.40 17.05 14.52
C VAL A 49 -30.52 18.31 14.67
N ALA A 50 -30.21 18.73 15.92
CA ALA A 50 -29.28 19.83 16.18
C ALA A 50 -27.80 19.41 15.98
N LEU A 51 -27.46 18.15 16.21
CA LEU A 51 -26.12 17.60 15.95
C LEU A 51 -25.87 17.34 14.46
N GLY A 52 -26.90 16.98 13.69
CA GLY A 52 -26.81 16.80 12.23
C GLY A 52 -26.77 18.10 11.42
N ASN A 53 -26.95 19.26 12.05
CA ASN A 53 -26.94 20.58 11.42
C ASN A 53 -25.89 21.53 12.01
N ALA A 54 -24.97 21.03 12.84
CA ALA A 54 -23.83 21.83 13.26
C ALA A 54 -22.90 21.99 12.06
N PRO A 55 -22.52 23.22 11.65
CA PRO A 55 -21.48 23.38 10.65
C PRO A 55 -20.23 22.67 11.18
N GLU A 56 -19.65 21.79 10.36
CA GLU A 56 -18.39 21.14 10.72
C GLU A 56 -17.37 22.22 11.10
N PRO A 57 -16.57 21.96 12.16
CA PRO A 57 -15.56 22.91 12.57
C PRO A 57 -14.66 23.23 11.37
N ALA A 58 -14.38 24.51 11.17
CA ALA A 58 -13.45 24.93 10.12
C ALA A 58 -12.17 24.10 10.21
N PRO A 59 -11.62 23.66 9.08
CA PRO A 59 -10.46 22.79 9.10
C PRO A 59 -9.29 23.44 9.85
N PRO A 60 -8.46 22.65 10.55
CA PRO A 60 -7.37 23.17 11.35
C PRO A 60 -6.49 24.13 10.53
N ALA A 61 -6.03 25.21 11.16
CA ALA A 61 -5.28 26.30 10.50
C ALA A 61 -3.87 25.90 9.98
N ASP A 62 -3.51 24.62 10.03
CA ASP A 62 -2.19 24.05 9.74
C ASP A 62 -2.31 22.90 8.72
N ILE A 63 -3.14 23.09 7.69
CA ILE A 63 -3.22 22.16 6.56
C ILE A 63 -2.29 22.68 5.47
N PRO A 64 -1.28 21.89 5.05
CA PRO A 64 -0.41 22.23 3.93
C PRO A 64 -1.22 22.55 2.67
N THR A 65 -0.82 23.56 1.91
CA THR A 65 -1.59 24.03 0.73
C THR A 65 -0.88 23.77 -0.59
N SER A 66 0.45 23.65 -0.57
CA SER A 66 1.21 23.28 -1.76
C SER A 66 1.60 21.80 -1.74
N LEU A 67 1.82 21.23 -2.93
CA LEU A 67 2.33 19.87 -3.10
C LEU A 67 3.63 19.64 -2.32
N LEU A 68 4.56 20.60 -2.38
CA LEU A 68 5.83 20.50 -1.66
C LEU A 68 5.63 20.48 -0.15
N GLU A 69 4.78 21.35 0.40
CA GLU A 69 4.51 21.36 1.85
C GLU A 69 3.86 20.05 2.31
N ARG A 70 2.92 19.51 1.53
CA ARG A 70 2.30 18.19 1.78
C ARG A 70 3.36 17.11 1.83
N PHE A 71 4.18 17.03 0.80
CA PHE A 71 5.21 16.01 0.68
C PHE A 71 6.21 16.07 1.83
N LEU A 72 6.79 17.24 2.08
CA LEU A 72 7.77 17.44 3.16
C LEU A 72 7.18 17.17 4.55
N GLU A 73 5.86 17.29 4.72
CA GLU A 73 5.19 16.96 5.96
C GLU A 73 4.92 15.46 6.08
N TYR A 74 4.39 14.81 5.04
CA TYR A 74 4.07 13.39 5.05
C TYR A 74 5.31 12.51 5.26
N VAL A 75 6.45 12.84 4.64
CA VAL A 75 7.69 12.05 4.78
C VAL A 75 8.19 11.96 6.23
N LYS A 76 7.79 12.89 7.11
CA LYS A 76 8.16 12.86 8.53
C LYS A 76 7.34 11.87 9.36
N TYR A 77 6.19 11.41 8.85
CA TYR A 77 5.41 10.38 9.52
C TYR A 77 6.15 9.05 9.35
N ASP A 78 6.52 8.42 10.46
CA ASP A 78 7.01 7.05 10.44
C ASP A 78 5.85 6.11 10.15
N THR A 79 5.85 5.52 8.96
CA THR A 79 4.79 4.63 8.48
C THR A 79 5.33 3.29 8.00
N GLN A 80 6.60 2.96 8.29
CA GLN A 80 7.21 1.72 7.82
C GLN A 80 6.41 0.46 8.21
N SER A 81 6.23 -0.45 7.26
CA SER A 81 5.53 -1.72 7.43
C SER A 81 6.42 -2.81 8.06
N ASP A 82 5.83 -3.95 8.44
CA ASP A 82 6.50 -5.07 9.09
C ASP A 82 6.05 -6.43 8.52
N ASP A 83 6.93 -7.08 7.77
CA ASP A 83 6.72 -8.40 7.14
C ASP A 83 6.30 -9.49 8.13
N TYR A 84 6.79 -9.40 9.38
CA TYR A 84 6.57 -10.41 10.40
C TYR A 84 5.28 -10.19 11.19
N SER A 85 4.62 -9.04 10.99
CA SER A 85 3.39 -8.72 11.66
C SER A 85 2.23 -9.58 11.16
N MET A 86 1.33 -9.91 12.08
CA MET A 86 0.09 -10.64 11.81
C MET A 86 -1.15 -9.74 11.92
N THR A 87 -0.96 -8.44 12.14
CA THR A 87 -2.04 -7.45 12.19
C THR A 87 -2.21 -6.77 10.83
N ALA A 88 -3.35 -6.08 10.65
CA ALA A 88 -3.62 -5.20 9.52
C ALA A 88 -4.15 -3.86 10.08
N PRO A 89 -3.41 -2.73 9.93
CA PRO A 89 -2.10 -2.66 9.30
C PRO A 89 -1.01 -3.41 10.10
N SER A 90 0.12 -3.71 9.47
CA SER A 90 1.26 -4.40 10.06
C SER A 90 1.86 -3.59 11.20
N THR A 91 1.80 -2.26 11.12
CA THR A 91 2.25 -1.34 12.17
C THR A 91 1.21 -0.26 12.46
N ASP A 92 0.90 -0.05 13.75
CA ASP A 92 -0.09 0.97 14.21
C ASP A 92 0.29 2.40 13.80
N LYS A 93 1.57 2.65 13.52
CA LYS A 93 2.10 3.97 13.16
C LYS A 93 1.59 4.48 11.79
N GLN A 94 1.23 3.57 10.88
CA GLN A 94 0.56 3.93 9.61
C GLN A 94 -0.78 4.64 9.84
N LEU A 95 -1.51 4.26 10.89
CA LEU A 95 -2.80 4.87 11.24
C LEU A 95 -2.67 6.35 11.61
N VAL A 96 -1.49 6.81 12.01
CA VAL A 96 -1.27 8.23 12.35
C VAL A 96 -1.39 9.09 11.09
N LEU A 97 -0.75 8.69 10.00
CA LEU A 97 -0.88 9.36 8.70
C LEU A 97 -2.30 9.19 8.14
N GLY A 98 -2.88 7.99 8.22
CA GLY A 98 -4.25 7.74 7.76
C GLY A 98 -5.29 8.64 8.43
N ASN A 99 -5.21 8.81 9.75
CA ASN A 99 -6.09 9.75 10.48
C ASN A 99 -5.87 11.21 10.06
N ARG A 100 -4.62 11.60 9.78
CA ARG A 100 -4.31 12.94 9.28
C ARG A 100 -4.94 13.16 7.90
N LEU A 101 -4.81 12.21 6.99
CA LEU A 101 -5.37 12.28 5.64
C LEU A 101 -6.90 12.38 5.68
N VAL A 102 -7.59 11.64 6.56
CA VAL A 102 -9.05 11.80 6.74
C VAL A 102 -9.44 13.24 7.10
N VAL A 103 -8.69 13.88 8.01
CA VAL A 103 -8.95 15.29 8.39
C VAL A 103 -8.75 16.22 7.20
N GLU A 104 -7.69 16.00 6.42
CA GLU A 104 -7.38 16.84 5.27
C GLU A 104 -8.35 16.64 4.09
N LEU A 105 -8.79 15.40 3.81
CA LEU A 105 -9.80 15.13 2.78
C LEU A 105 -11.13 15.83 3.12
N LYS A 106 -11.57 15.79 4.39
CA LYS A 106 -12.76 16.55 4.84
C LYS A 106 -12.57 18.05 4.70
N ALA A 107 -11.38 18.54 5.04
CA ALA A 107 -11.04 19.95 4.90
C ALA A 107 -11.10 20.44 3.45
N LEU A 108 -10.70 19.60 2.50
CA LEU A 108 -10.81 19.87 1.06
C LEU A 108 -12.28 19.87 0.59
N GLY A 109 -13.18 19.24 1.34
CA GLY A 109 -14.61 19.15 1.02
C GLY A 109 -15.04 17.81 0.45
N LEU A 110 -14.18 16.77 0.52
CA LEU A 110 -14.59 15.42 0.18
C LEU A 110 -15.60 14.91 1.22
N VAL A 111 -16.61 14.21 0.74
CA VAL A 111 -17.59 13.54 1.60
C VAL A 111 -17.05 12.17 2.03
N ASP A 112 -17.78 11.52 2.95
CA ASP A 112 -17.57 10.13 3.42
C ASP A 112 -16.13 9.70 3.79
N ALA A 113 -15.22 10.66 3.99
CA ALA A 113 -13.84 10.40 4.38
C ALA A 113 -13.75 9.64 5.71
N THR A 114 -13.23 8.42 5.64
CA THR A 114 -13.12 7.49 6.77
C THR A 114 -11.82 6.70 6.71
N LEU A 115 -11.38 6.23 7.87
CA LEU A 115 -10.33 5.23 8.03
C LEU A 115 -11.01 3.98 8.58
N ASN A 116 -10.96 2.87 7.85
CA ASN A 116 -11.63 1.64 8.27
C ASN A 116 -10.80 0.86 9.32
N GLU A 117 -11.32 -0.27 9.79
CA GLU A 117 -10.66 -1.09 10.81
C GLU A 117 -9.33 -1.73 10.37
N TYR A 118 -9.09 -1.80 9.07
CA TYR A 118 -7.87 -2.33 8.45
C TYR A 118 -6.85 -1.24 8.12
N GLY A 119 -7.15 0.03 8.42
CA GLY A 119 -6.27 1.16 8.14
C GLY A 119 -6.36 1.73 6.74
N ILE A 120 -7.36 1.35 5.94
CA ILE A 120 -7.58 1.93 4.59
C ILE A 120 -8.37 3.23 4.72
N VAL A 121 -7.84 4.32 4.19
CA VAL A 121 -8.56 5.59 4.05
C VAL A 121 -9.38 5.54 2.76
N MET A 122 -10.66 5.93 2.80
CA MET A 122 -11.47 6.15 1.60
C MET A 122 -12.25 7.46 1.70
N ALA A 123 -12.44 8.15 0.58
CA ALA A 123 -13.26 9.37 0.48
C ALA A 123 -13.79 9.60 -0.94
N THR A 124 -14.81 10.46 -1.06
CA THR A 124 -15.39 10.86 -2.36
C THR A 124 -15.29 12.35 -2.61
N LEU A 125 -14.82 12.71 -3.79
CA LEU A 125 -15.14 14.00 -4.41
C LEU A 125 -16.38 13.80 -5.31
N PRO A 126 -17.56 14.36 -4.95
CA PRO A 126 -18.76 14.22 -5.76
C PRO A 126 -18.57 14.84 -7.15
N ALA A 127 -19.19 14.27 -8.19
CA ALA A 127 -19.09 14.80 -9.54
C ALA A 127 -19.39 16.31 -9.64
N SER A 128 -18.60 17.00 -10.46
CA SER A 128 -18.84 18.40 -10.80
C SER A 128 -20.18 18.58 -11.55
N PRO A 129 -20.78 19.77 -11.54
CA PRO A 129 -22.06 20.02 -12.23
C PRO A 129 -22.04 19.77 -13.74
N ASP A 130 -20.88 19.94 -14.39
CA ASP A 130 -20.69 19.82 -15.84
C ASP A 130 -20.22 18.42 -16.28
N ASN A 131 -20.17 17.46 -15.34
CA ASN A 131 -19.83 16.08 -15.62
C ASN A 131 -20.91 15.35 -16.44
N THR A 132 -20.51 14.66 -17.50
CA THR A 132 -21.39 13.80 -18.31
C THR A 132 -21.17 12.31 -18.07
N TYR A 133 -20.02 11.90 -17.51
CA TYR A 133 -19.70 10.49 -17.27
C TYR A 133 -20.42 9.93 -16.04
N PRO A 134 -21.18 8.83 -16.16
CA PRO A 134 -22.05 8.36 -15.09
C PRO A 134 -21.34 7.62 -13.95
N ASN A 135 -20.14 7.07 -14.20
CA ASN A 135 -19.44 6.23 -13.21
C ASN A 135 -18.38 7.05 -12.45
N ALA A 136 -17.90 6.48 -11.35
CA ALA A 136 -16.77 7.02 -10.62
C ALA A 136 -15.44 6.48 -11.16
N ILE A 137 -14.35 7.23 -10.97
CA ILE A 137 -12.98 6.73 -11.14
C ILE A 137 -12.23 6.77 -9.81
N GLY A 138 -11.20 5.95 -9.69
CA GLY A 138 -10.36 5.83 -8.50
C GLY A 138 -8.99 6.49 -8.64
N LEU A 139 -8.48 7.06 -7.54
CA LEU A 139 -7.07 7.39 -7.37
C LEU A 139 -6.58 6.71 -6.09
N ILE A 140 -5.46 5.99 -6.17
CA ILE A 140 -4.95 5.14 -5.10
C ILE A 140 -3.45 5.44 -4.89
N ALA A 141 -3.03 5.50 -3.64
CA ALA A 141 -1.63 5.58 -3.22
C ALA A 141 -1.48 4.81 -1.90
N HIS A 142 -0.28 4.38 -1.54
CA HIS A 142 -0.06 3.67 -0.26
C HIS A 142 0.62 4.58 0.78
N MET A 143 0.39 4.26 2.06
CA MET A 143 0.84 5.09 3.19
C MET A 143 2.13 4.62 3.83
N ASP A 144 2.44 3.32 3.72
CA ASP A 144 3.63 2.76 4.32
C ASP A 144 4.90 3.11 3.55
N THR A 145 6.02 2.62 4.05
CA THR A 145 7.33 2.77 3.42
C THR A 145 8.07 1.47 3.66
N SER A 146 8.89 1.04 2.70
CA SER A 146 9.60 -0.23 2.75
C SER A 146 10.33 -0.54 4.07
N PRO A 147 10.32 -1.80 4.53
CA PRO A 147 11.12 -2.25 5.67
C PRO A 147 12.63 -2.28 5.39
N ASP A 148 13.07 -2.18 4.13
CA ASP A 148 14.48 -2.31 3.73
C ASP A 148 15.39 -1.17 4.22
N ALA A 149 14.82 0.01 4.44
CA ALA A 149 15.50 1.14 5.04
C ALA A 149 14.59 1.88 6.02
N SER A 150 15.15 2.43 7.09
CA SER A 150 14.36 3.11 8.13
C SER A 150 13.61 4.32 7.56
N GLY A 151 12.29 4.40 7.78
CA GLY A 151 11.44 5.57 7.53
C GLY A 151 11.22 6.47 8.76
N TYR A 152 11.97 6.25 9.85
CA TYR A 152 11.84 7.00 11.11
C TYR A 152 12.75 8.24 11.15
N ASP A 153 12.20 9.41 11.53
CA ASP A 153 12.91 10.71 11.65
C ASP A 153 13.55 11.19 10.33
N VAL A 154 12.83 11.00 9.21
CA VAL A 154 13.27 11.45 7.87
C VAL A 154 13.52 12.96 7.85
N LYS A 155 14.66 13.35 7.26
CA LYS A 155 15.08 14.75 7.10
C LYS A 155 15.18 15.08 5.61
N PRO A 156 14.10 15.58 5.00
CA PRO A 156 14.12 15.89 3.58
C PRO A 156 15.02 17.11 3.31
N LEU A 157 15.87 16.98 2.29
CA LEU A 157 16.81 18.00 1.82
C LEU A 157 16.46 18.38 0.39
N GLN A 158 16.53 19.67 0.08
CA GLN A 158 16.23 20.20 -1.26
C GLN A 158 17.52 20.68 -1.93
N TRP A 159 17.72 20.29 -3.17
CA TRP A 159 18.91 20.60 -3.96
C TRP A 159 18.52 21.18 -5.31
N PRO A 160 19.04 22.36 -5.70
CA PRO A 160 18.87 22.85 -7.06
C PRO A 160 19.73 22.03 -8.01
N ILE A 161 19.12 21.51 -9.07
CA ILE A 161 19.85 20.77 -10.11
C ILE A 161 20.44 21.78 -11.09
N THR A 162 21.78 21.84 -11.18
CA THR A 162 22.49 22.83 -12.00
C THR A 162 23.43 22.17 -13.00
N SER A 163 23.74 22.86 -14.10
CA SER A 163 24.70 22.35 -15.08
C SER A 163 26.10 22.18 -14.46
N GLY A 164 26.73 21.03 -14.71
CA GLY A 164 28.06 20.70 -14.17
C GLY A 164 28.04 20.33 -12.68
N MET A 165 26.89 19.91 -12.15
CA MET A 165 26.77 19.37 -10.80
C MET A 165 27.54 18.04 -10.69
N ASP A 166 28.37 17.93 -9.63
CA ASP A 166 29.03 16.67 -9.27
C ASP A 166 28.04 15.72 -8.58
N ASP A 167 28.49 14.51 -8.24
CA ASP A 167 27.71 13.57 -7.43
C ASP A 167 27.20 14.21 -6.13
N ILE A 168 25.99 13.83 -5.72
CA ILE A 168 25.37 14.35 -4.51
C ILE A 168 25.87 13.52 -3.33
N VAL A 169 26.62 14.17 -2.44
CA VAL A 169 27.07 13.57 -1.19
C VAL A 169 26.06 13.90 -0.09
N LEU A 170 25.31 12.90 0.35
CA LEU A 170 24.35 13.02 1.44
C LEU A 170 25.06 13.24 2.79
N PRO A 171 24.42 13.85 3.79
CA PRO A 171 25.00 14.03 5.12
C PRO A 171 25.56 12.77 5.78
N SER A 172 24.98 11.59 5.53
CA SER A 172 25.49 10.29 6.00
C SER A 172 26.84 9.90 5.37
N GLY A 173 27.17 10.48 4.21
CA GLY A 173 28.32 10.11 3.38
C GLY A 173 27.97 9.24 2.17
N ASP A 174 26.72 8.78 2.06
CA ASP A 174 26.22 8.08 0.86
C ASP A 174 26.22 9.02 -0.35
N ILE A 175 26.37 8.43 -1.53
CA ILE A 175 26.54 9.15 -2.78
C ILE A 175 25.44 8.76 -3.74
N ILE A 176 24.71 9.76 -4.25
CA ILE A 176 23.84 9.60 -5.40
C ILE A 176 24.65 10.06 -6.62
N PRO A 177 25.09 9.15 -7.51
CA PRO A 177 25.82 9.53 -8.70
C PRO A 177 24.99 10.44 -9.58
N PHE A 178 25.58 11.52 -10.11
CA PHE A 178 24.86 12.44 -10.99
C PHE A 178 24.32 11.71 -12.24
N SER A 179 25.01 10.67 -12.69
CA SER A 179 24.57 9.83 -13.81
C SER A 179 23.29 9.03 -13.54
N GLN A 180 22.85 8.86 -12.28
CA GLN A 180 21.55 8.27 -11.99
C GLN A 180 20.40 9.26 -12.18
N LEU A 181 20.62 10.54 -11.85
CA LEU A 181 19.65 11.61 -12.12
C LEU A 181 19.61 11.95 -13.61
N CYS A 182 20.80 11.98 -14.23
CA CYS A 182 21.01 12.43 -15.58
C CYS A 182 21.85 11.38 -16.35
N PRO A 183 21.25 10.25 -16.77
CA PRO A 183 21.98 9.22 -17.54
C PRO A 183 22.54 9.75 -18.85
N VAL A 184 21.87 10.76 -19.43
CA VAL A 184 22.31 11.53 -20.59
C VAL A 184 22.44 12.99 -20.19
N ASP A 185 23.64 13.55 -20.33
CA ASP A 185 23.92 14.98 -20.14
C ASP A 185 25.02 15.42 -21.11
N THR A 186 24.60 15.87 -22.30
CA THR A 186 25.47 16.31 -23.38
C THR A 186 25.03 17.68 -23.90
N GLU A 187 25.84 18.35 -24.73
CA GLU A 187 25.42 19.62 -25.34
C GLU A 187 24.18 19.48 -26.25
N GLU A 188 23.98 18.32 -26.86
CA GLU A 188 22.86 18.03 -27.77
C GLU A 188 21.61 17.51 -27.02
N ASP A 189 21.83 16.86 -25.89
CA ASP A 189 20.79 16.29 -25.02
C ASP A 189 21.18 16.56 -23.55
N PRO A 190 20.93 17.79 -23.06
CA PRO A 190 21.31 18.18 -21.71
C PRO A 190 20.37 17.52 -20.70
N CYS A 191 20.83 17.33 -19.47
CA CYS A 191 20.02 16.66 -18.46
C CYS A 191 18.60 17.24 -18.35
N GLN A 192 17.60 16.34 -18.41
CA GLN A 192 16.17 16.70 -18.38
C GLN A 192 15.75 17.45 -17.12
N TYR A 193 16.47 17.27 -16.00
CA TYR A 193 16.16 17.88 -14.72
C TYR A 193 16.90 19.20 -14.45
N LEU A 194 17.64 19.75 -15.42
CA LEU A 194 18.34 21.03 -15.22
C LEU A 194 17.39 22.17 -14.82
N GLY A 195 17.73 22.86 -13.74
CA GLY A 195 16.94 23.96 -13.18
C GLY A 195 15.77 23.52 -12.29
N GLN A 196 15.58 22.21 -12.09
CA GLN A 196 14.56 21.64 -11.22
C GLN A 196 15.09 21.41 -9.80
N THR A 197 14.21 20.99 -8.90
CA THR A 197 14.49 20.79 -7.48
C THR A 197 14.47 19.31 -7.14
N LEU A 198 15.64 18.76 -6.81
CA LEU A 198 15.77 17.42 -6.25
C LEU A 198 15.43 17.44 -4.76
N ILE A 199 14.72 16.43 -4.28
CA ILE A 199 14.48 16.18 -2.87
C ILE A 199 15.07 14.82 -2.51
N THR A 200 15.87 14.77 -1.46
CA THR A 200 16.52 13.55 -0.93
C THR A 200 16.25 13.42 0.56
N SER A 201 16.57 12.27 1.17
CA SER A 201 16.74 12.18 2.62
C SER A 201 18.12 12.73 3.07
N SER A 202 18.45 12.59 4.35
CA SER A 202 19.81 12.86 4.85
C SER A 202 20.81 11.72 4.60
N GLY A 203 20.35 10.59 4.04
CA GLY A 203 21.11 9.37 3.82
C GLY A 203 21.16 8.40 5.01
N ASP A 204 20.57 8.76 6.16
CA ASP A 204 20.44 7.85 7.30
C ASP A 204 19.14 7.02 7.26
N THR A 205 18.22 7.39 6.35
CA THR A 205 16.85 6.89 6.20
C THR A 205 16.52 6.80 4.72
N LEU A 206 15.49 6.05 4.36
CA LEU A 206 14.79 6.31 3.10
C LEU A 206 14.13 7.70 3.11
N LEU A 207 13.65 8.17 1.96
CA LEU A 207 12.90 9.42 1.86
C LEU A 207 11.40 9.19 2.06
N GLY A 208 10.86 8.08 1.57
CA GLY A 208 9.43 7.79 1.52
C GLY A 208 8.73 8.58 0.43
N ALA A 209 9.42 8.83 -0.70
CA ALA A 209 8.77 9.31 -1.91
C ALA A 209 7.81 8.24 -2.44
N ASP A 210 8.23 6.99 -2.40
CA ASP A 210 7.39 5.80 -2.46
C ASP A 210 6.65 5.59 -1.11
N ASP A 211 5.34 5.83 -0.99
CA ASP A 211 4.43 6.48 -1.97
C ASP A 211 3.79 7.78 -1.44
N LYS A 212 4.49 8.48 -0.54
CA LYS A 212 3.99 9.78 -0.04
C LYS A 212 4.05 10.87 -1.11
N ALA A 213 4.81 10.65 -2.19
CA ALA A 213 4.74 11.48 -3.38
C ALA A 213 3.39 11.29 -4.10
N GLY A 214 2.92 10.06 -4.30
CA GLY A 214 1.59 9.75 -4.82
C GLY A 214 0.47 10.36 -3.99
N ILE A 215 0.52 10.19 -2.66
CA ILE A 215 -0.44 10.84 -1.75
C ILE A 215 -0.43 12.36 -1.95
N SER A 216 0.74 12.98 -2.04
CA SER A 216 0.89 14.43 -2.21
C SER A 216 0.34 14.90 -3.56
N VAL A 217 0.56 14.12 -4.62
CA VAL A 217 0.03 14.36 -5.97
C VAL A 217 -1.50 14.30 -5.94
N ILE A 218 -2.09 13.23 -5.40
CA ILE A 218 -3.54 13.04 -5.33
C ILE A 218 -4.19 14.18 -4.54
N MET A 219 -3.70 14.46 -3.34
CA MET A 219 -4.22 15.54 -2.49
C MET A 219 -4.15 16.91 -3.17
N SER A 220 -3.07 17.17 -3.92
CA SER A 220 -2.88 18.43 -4.65
C SER A 220 -3.74 18.50 -5.91
N ALA A 221 -3.98 17.38 -6.59
CA ALA A 221 -4.84 17.32 -7.77
C ALA A 221 -6.31 17.56 -7.38
N LEU A 222 -6.78 16.95 -6.28
CA LEU A 222 -8.10 17.20 -5.72
C LEU A 222 -8.30 18.67 -5.37
N ASP A 223 -7.36 19.28 -4.63
CA ASP A 223 -7.42 20.70 -4.28
C ASP A 223 -7.45 21.57 -5.55
N ALA A 224 -6.60 21.28 -6.55
CA ALA A 224 -6.59 22.00 -7.81
C ALA A 224 -7.92 21.91 -8.58
N MET A 225 -8.60 20.76 -8.58
CA MET A 225 -9.93 20.63 -9.21
C MET A 225 -10.97 21.49 -8.49
N ILE A 226 -10.97 21.45 -7.16
CA ILE A 226 -11.94 22.17 -6.32
C ILE A 226 -11.73 23.69 -6.41
N GLN A 227 -10.49 24.17 -6.34
CA GLN A 227 -10.19 25.61 -6.41
C GLN A 227 -10.52 26.22 -7.78
N ASN A 228 -10.36 25.44 -8.86
CA ASN A 228 -10.58 25.91 -10.22
C ASN A 228 -12.00 25.66 -10.73
N ASP A 229 -12.86 24.98 -9.96
CA ASP A 229 -14.19 24.52 -10.39
C ASP A 229 -14.11 23.75 -11.73
N SER A 230 -13.07 22.91 -11.86
CA SER A 230 -12.79 22.16 -13.08
C SER A 230 -13.79 21.01 -13.25
N PRO A 231 -14.23 20.68 -14.48
CA PRO A 231 -15.05 19.48 -14.71
C PRO A 231 -14.31 18.20 -14.28
N HIS A 232 -14.96 17.37 -13.48
CA HIS A 232 -14.51 16.03 -13.05
C HIS A 232 -15.71 15.09 -12.82
N PRO A 233 -15.53 13.77 -13.00
CA PRO A 233 -16.51 12.78 -12.58
C PRO A 233 -16.56 12.68 -11.05
N THR A 234 -17.33 11.71 -10.55
CA THR A 234 -17.16 11.30 -9.16
C THR A 234 -15.77 10.68 -9.03
N VAL A 235 -14.97 11.16 -8.08
CA VAL A 235 -13.61 10.63 -7.84
C VAL A 235 -13.60 9.96 -6.47
N ARG A 236 -13.22 8.69 -6.45
CA ARG A 236 -13.01 7.89 -5.26
C ARG A 236 -11.51 7.89 -4.98
N VAL A 237 -11.14 8.16 -3.74
CA VAL A 237 -9.73 8.15 -3.33
C VAL A 237 -9.54 7.12 -2.25
N ALA A 238 -8.47 6.34 -2.36
CA ALA A 238 -8.05 5.42 -1.31
C ALA A 238 -6.57 5.62 -0.97
N PHE A 239 -6.25 5.53 0.33
CA PHE A 239 -4.88 5.39 0.80
C PHE A 239 -4.73 4.08 1.55
N THR A 240 -3.96 3.14 0.99
CA THR A 240 -3.82 1.76 1.50
C THR A 240 -2.64 1.64 2.48
N PRO A 241 -2.72 0.73 3.47
CA PRO A 241 -1.58 0.32 4.28
C PRO A 241 -0.92 -0.95 3.73
N ASP A 242 0.31 -1.24 4.14
CA ASP A 242 1.00 -2.51 3.91
C ASP A 242 1.20 -2.93 2.44
N GLU A 243 1.34 -1.97 1.51
CA GLU A 243 1.67 -2.29 0.11
C GLU A 243 3.03 -2.98 0.04
N GLU A 244 4.01 -2.44 0.76
CA GLU A 244 5.43 -2.83 0.71
C GLU A 244 5.69 -4.25 1.22
N VAL A 245 4.74 -4.81 1.96
CA VAL A 245 4.76 -6.20 2.47
C VAL A 245 3.75 -7.10 1.74
N GLY A 246 3.24 -6.63 0.59
CA GLY A 246 2.38 -7.33 -0.35
C GLY A 246 0.90 -7.45 0.06
N ARG A 247 0.44 -6.63 1.02
CA ARG A 247 -0.90 -6.76 1.64
C ARG A 247 -1.83 -5.57 1.39
N GLY A 248 -1.43 -4.58 0.61
CA GLY A 248 -2.23 -3.38 0.34
C GLY A 248 -3.64 -3.66 -0.20
N ALA A 249 -3.77 -4.64 -1.10
CA ALA A 249 -5.06 -5.09 -1.62
C ALA A 249 -5.82 -6.12 -0.75
N ASP A 250 -5.26 -6.66 0.33
CA ASP A 250 -5.87 -7.80 1.07
C ASP A 250 -7.25 -7.50 1.65
N ASN A 251 -7.43 -6.28 2.18
CA ASN A 251 -8.67 -5.84 2.82
C ASN A 251 -9.37 -4.72 2.02
N PHE A 252 -9.00 -4.55 0.75
CA PHE A 252 -9.60 -3.53 -0.11
C PHE A 252 -10.98 -3.99 -0.60
N ASP A 253 -12.02 -3.26 -0.22
CA ASP A 253 -13.39 -3.53 -0.63
C ASP A 253 -13.72 -2.79 -1.94
N VAL A 254 -13.57 -3.47 -3.08
CA VAL A 254 -13.85 -2.93 -4.41
C VAL A 254 -15.32 -2.53 -4.58
N ASP A 255 -16.25 -3.28 -3.97
CA ASP A 255 -17.68 -2.98 -4.05
C ASP A 255 -18.02 -1.70 -3.27
N VAL A 256 -17.36 -1.45 -2.13
CA VAL A 256 -17.48 -0.18 -1.40
C VAL A 256 -16.75 0.95 -2.11
N PHE A 257 -15.59 0.68 -2.71
CA PHE A 257 -14.86 1.70 -3.48
C PHE A 257 -15.66 2.12 -4.72
N ASN A 258 -16.35 1.20 -5.39
CA ASN A 258 -17.36 1.42 -6.44
C ASN A 258 -16.90 2.41 -7.52
N ALA A 259 -15.71 2.18 -8.07
CA ALA A 259 -15.19 2.89 -9.22
C ALA A 259 -15.18 1.97 -10.44
N PHE A 260 -15.32 2.56 -11.64
CA PHE A 260 -15.23 1.84 -12.91
C PHE A 260 -13.81 1.38 -13.21
N ALA A 261 -12.86 2.29 -13.00
CA ALA A 261 -11.43 2.06 -13.09
C ALA A 261 -10.73 2.92 -12.03
N ALA A 262 -9.50 2.58 -11.69
CA ALA A 262 -8.67 3.39 -10.79
C ALA A 262 -7.29 3.60 -11.39
N TYR A 263 -6.46 4.43 -10.74
CA TYR A 263 -5.07 4.62 -11.08
C TYR A 263 -4.28 4.64 -9.78
N THR A 264 -3.30 3.74 -9.64
CA THR A 264 -2.28 3.92 -8.61
C THR A 264 -1.35 5.05 -9.06
N VAL A 265 -0.97 5.91 -8.14
CA VAL A 265 -0.01 7.01 -8.41
C VAL A 265 1.27 6.67 -7.67
N ASP A 266 1.90 5.57 -8.09
CA ASP A 266 2.93 4.84 -7.34
C ASP A 266 4.07 4.37 -8.28
N GLY A 267 4.21 5.02 -9.43
CA GLY A 267 5.27 4.72 -10.39
C GLY A 267 6.54 5.52 -10.10
N GLY A 268 7.60 5.23 -10.84
CA GLY A 268 8.90 5.87 -10.67
C GLY A 268 9.03 7.20 -11.39
N VAL A 269 9.97 7.29 -12.34
CA VAL A 269 10.42 8.55 -12.91
C VAL A 269 9.43 9.14 -13.92
N ILE A 270 9.60 10.42 -14.24
CA ILE A 270 8.70 11.14 -15.14
C ILE A 270 8.49 10.42 -16.46
N GLY A 271 7.22 10.23 -16.83
CA GLY A 271 6.82 9.61 -18.08
C GLY A 271 6.40 8.15 -17.94
N GLU A 272 6.82 7.44 -16.89
CA GLU A 272 6.42 6.05 -16.68
C GLU A 272 4.89 5.91 -16.54
N LEU A 273 4.35 4.90 -17.21
CA LEU A 273 2.96 4.47 -17.15
C LEU A 273 2.94 2.95 -17.30
N GLU A 274 2.32 2.24 -16.38
CA GLU A 274 2.49 0.79 -16.29
C GLU A 274 1.14 0.09 -16.41
N ASP A 275 1.00 -0.78 -17.41
CA ASP A 275 -0.20 -1.58 -17.68
C ASP A 275 0.06 -3.09 -17.63
N GLU A 276 1.25 -3.48 -17.17
CA GLU A 276 1.71 -4.85 -17.20
C GLU A 276 2.63 -5.16 -16.04
N ASN A 277 2.48 -6.34 -15.45
CA ASN A 277 3.34 -6.82 -14.37
C ASN A 277 3.61 -8.33 -14.50
N PHE A 278 4.51 -8.87 -13.69
CA PHE A 278 4.72 -10.32 -13.67
C PHE A 278 3.50 -11.07 -13.14
N ASN A 279 3.25 -12.26 -13.67
CA ASN A 279 2.66 -13.34 -12.91
C ASN A 279 3.65 -13.78 -11.81
N ALA A 280 3.14 -14.00 -10.61
CA ALA A 280 3.91 -14.45 -9.46
C ALA A 280 3.32 -15.70 -8.84
N GLU A 281 4.14 -16.75 -8.73
CA GLU A 281 3.83 -17.93 -7.93
C GLU A 281 4.99 -18.22 -6.97
N SER A 282 4.69 -18.67 -5.75
CA SER A 282 5.68 -19.25 -4.86
C SER A 282 5.69 -20.77 -5.03
N GLY A 283 6.86 -21.37 -5.08
CA GLY A 283 7.07 -22.82 -5.04
C GLY A 283 7.69 -23.25 -3.71
N VAL A 284 7.21 -24.34 -3.13
CA VAL A 284 7.85 -24.99 -1.98
C VAL A 284 8.20 -26.42 -2.39
N VAL A 285 9.50 -26.72 -2.41
CA VAL A 285 10.02 -28.06 -2.71
C VAL A 285 10.52 -28.70 -1.43
N THR A 286 9.81 -29.72 -0.96
CA THR A 286 10.11 -30.44 0.28
C THR A 286 10.82 -31.75 -0.04
N PHE A 287 12.04 -31.93 0.44
CA PHE A 287 12.78 -33.18 0.37
C PHE A 287 12.74 -33.91 1.71
N ASN A 288 12.27 -35.16 1.69
CA ASN A 288 12.10 -36.01 2.86
C ASN A 288 13.19 -37.10 2.91
N GLY A 289 14.15 -36.91 3.80
CA GLY A 289 15.29 -37.81 4.03
C GLY A 289 15.09 -38.80 5.17
N PHE A 290 16.20 -39.39 5.61
CA PHE A 290 16.24 -40.34 6.72
C PHE A 290 17.58 -40.25 7.45
N ASN A 291 17.53 -39.83 8.71
CA ASN A 291 18.73 -39.60 9.52
C ASN A 291 19.08 -40.79 10.41
N VAL A 292 20.37 -41.11 10.50
CA VAL A 292 20.96 -42.07 11.45
C VAL A 292 22.30 -41.55 11.92
N HIS A 293 22.88 -42.15 12.97
CA HIS A 293 24.21 -41.77 13.45
C HIS A 293 25.23 -41.81 12.29
N PRO A 294 26.02 -40.74 12.04
CA PRO A 294 26.92 -40.67 10.88
C PRO A 294 27.91 -41.84 10.76
N GLY A 295 28.36 -42.40 11.89
CA GLY A 295 29.24 -43.58 11.91
C GLY A 295 28.60 -44.88 11.39
N SER A 296 27.28 -44.93 11.24
CA SER A 296 26.51 -46.09 10.74
C SER A 296 25.63 -45.71 9.52
N ALA A 297 25.99 -44.65 8.81
CA ALA A 297 25.14 -44.04 7.77
C ALA A 297 25.21 -44.72 6.40
N LYS A 298 26.26 -45.52 6.14
CA LYS A 298 26.47 -46.16 4.84
C LYS A 298 25.25 -47.01 4.46
N ASP A 299 24.70 -46.74 3.28
CA ASP A 299 23.54 -47.42 2.68
C ASP A 299 22.25 -47.32 3.52
N VAL A 300 22.18 -46.36 4.46
CA VAL A 300 21.02 -46.16 5.35
C VAL A 300 20.55 -44.71 5.35
N MET A 301 21.48 -43.76 5.55
CA MET A 301 21.13 -42.33 5.60
C MET A 301 20.73 -41.82 4.22
N LYS A 302 19.65 -41.03 4.18
CA LYS A 302 19.23 -40.27 3.00
C LYS A 302 19.24 -38.81 3.38
N ASN A 303 20.05 -38.02 2.70
CA ASN A 303 20.35 -36.67 3.16
C ASN A 303 19.58 -35.65 2.32
N SER A 304 18.47 -35.15 2.85
CA SER A 304 17.64 -34.14 2.16
C SER A 304 18.39 -32.84 1.86
N VAL A 305 19.39 -32.47 2.68
CA VAL A 305 20.24 -31.30 2.39
C VAL A 305 21.00 -31.48 1.08
N ARG A 306 21.45 -32.70 0.78
CA ARG A 306 22.14 -32.98 -0.49
C ARG A 306 21.18 -32.98 -1.68
N ALA A 307 19.98 -33.53 -1.51
CA ALA A 307 18.95 -33.47 -2.54
C ALA A 307 18.57 -32.00 -2.85
N ALA A 308 18.36 -31.17 -1.82
CA ALA A 308 18.12 -29.74 -2.00
C ALA A 308 19.27 -29.02 -2.74
N ALA A 309 20.52 -29.34 -2.42
CA ALA A 309 21.68 -28.79 -3.14
C ALA A 309 21.75 -29.24 -4.60
N SER A 310 21.46 -30.52 -4.90
CA SER A 310 21.37 -31.03 -6.27
C SER A 310 20.22 -30.36 -7.04
N PHE A 311 19.08 -30.13 -6.40
CA PHE A 311 17.94 -29.42 -6.97
C PHE A 311 18.31 -27.98 -7.38
N ILE A 312 18.87 -27.19 -6.46
CA ILE A 312 19.29 -25.81 -6.75
C ILE A 312 20.34 -25.79 -7.88
N SER A 313 21.27 -26.75 -7.89
CA SER A 313 22.29 -26.85 -8.93
C SER A 313 21.74 -27.29 -10.30
N CYS A 314 20.54 -27.88 -10.33
CA CYS A 314 19.88 -28.32 -11.55
C CYS A 314 19.09 -27.18 -12.23
N LEU A 315 18.63 -26.19 -11.46
CA LEU A 315 17.85 -25.07 -12.00
C LEU A 315 18.65 -24.32 -13.08
N PRO A 316 18.02 -23.89 -14.20
CA PRO A 316 18.71 -23.19 -15.28
C PRO A 316 19.24 -21.83 -14.81
N ALA A 317 20.55 -21.60 -14.92
CA ALA A 317 21.19 -20.37 -14.45
C ALA A 317 20.87 -19.15 -15.33
N GLU A 318 20.42 -19.38 -16.57
CA GLU A 318 19.92 -18.35 -17.49
C GLU A 318 18.52 -17.82 -17.12
N TYR A 319 17.79 -18.51 -16.23
CA TYR A 319 16.47 -18.10 -15.74
C TYR A 319 16.53 -17.69 -14.26
N ALA A 320 17.49 -16.83 -13.92
CA ALA A 320 17.66 -16.30 -12.56
C ALA A 320 17.52 -14.75 -12.55
N PRO A 321 17.09 -14.13 -11.44
CA PRO A 321 16.99 -12.67 -11.37
C PRO A 321 18.29 -11.95 -11.73
N GLU A 322 19.44 -12.49 -11.30
CA GLU A 322 20.76 -11.92 -11.55
C GLU A 322 21.28 -12.12 -12.99
N THR A 323 20.53 -12.81 -13.85
CA THR A 323 20.90 -13.09 -15.25
C THR A 323 19.80 -12.72 -16.25
N THR A 324 18.70 -12.09 -15.81
CA THR A 324 17.55 -11.76 -16.65
C THR A 324 17.17 -10.28 -16.56
N GLU A 325 16.73 -9.71 -17.67
CA GLU A 325 16.26 -8.33 -17.77
C GLU A 325 14.93 -8.22 -18.52
N ASP A 326 14.35 -7.02 -18.58
CA ASP A 326 13.14 -6.69 -19.33
C ASP A 326 11.99 -7.69 -19.12
N ARG A 327 11.69 -8.49 -20.15
CA ARG A 327 10.56 -9.44 -20.18
C ARG A 327 10.96 -10.87 -19.87
N GLU A 328 12.22 -11.12 -19.57
CA GLU A 328 12.73 -12.48 -19.36
C GLU A 328 12.21 -13.05 -18.02
N PRO A 329 11.66 -14.28 -18.02
CA PRO A 329 11.16 -14.94 -16.83
C PRO A 329 12.28 -15.51 -15.96
N TYR A 330 12.03 -15.72 -14.67
CA TYR A 330 13.00 -16.35 -13.77
C TYR A 330 12.37 -17.28 -12.72
N ILE A 331 13.22 -18.17 -12.21
CA ILE A 331 13.04 -18.96 -11.00
C ILE A 331 14.09 -18.46 -9.98
N HIS A 332 13.65 -18.08 -8.79
CA HIS A 332 14.54 -17.63 -7.74
C HIS A 332 14.36 -18.49 -6.48
N PRO A 333 15.29 -19.41 -6.16
CA PRO A 333 15.33 -20.06 -4.85
C PRO A 333 15.77 -19.04 -3.79
N ASN A 334 14.81 -18.52 -3.04
CA ASN A 334 14.98 -17.34 -2.19
C ASN A 334 15.13 -17.68 -0.69
N ASP A 335 14.69 -18.85 -0.24
CA ASP A 335 14.89 -19.31 1.14
C ASP A 335 15.01 -20.83 1.24
N ILE A 336 15.66 -21.32 2.30
CA ILE A 336 15.72 -22.74 2.63
C ILE A 336 15.41 -22.92 4.11
N THR A 337 14.18 -23.32 4.43
CA THR A 337 13.75 -23.54 5.81
C THR A 337 12.55 -24.48 5.88
N PRO A 338 12.55 -25.50 6.78
CA PRO A 338 13.64 -25.90 7.67
C PRO A 338 14.78 -26.63 6.92
N VAL A 339 15.95 -26.73 7.56
CA VAL A 339 17.13 -27.45 7.04
C VAL A 339 17.58 -28.54 8.01
N GLY A 340 17.56 -29.79 7.57
CA GLY A 340 18.11 -30.94 8.29
C GLY A 340 18.25 -32.17 7.40
N VAL A 341 18.83 -33.25 7.92
CA VAL A 341 19.01 -34.51 7.17
C VAL A 341 17.69 -35.23 6.87
N THR A 342 16.70 -35.08 7.76
CA THR A 342 15.38 -35.71 7.62
C THR A 342 14.44 -34.90 6.74
N GLU A 343 14.56 -33.58 6.72
CA GLU A 343 13.69 -32.71 5.94
C GLU A 343 14.47 -31.47 5.51
N THR A 344 14.32 -31.06 4.26
CA THR A 344 14.80 -29.76 3.77
C THR A 344 13.78 -29.20 2.81
N GLN A 345 13.32 -27.98 3.05
CA GLN A 345 12.40 -27.28 2.15
C GLN A 345 13.15 -26.15 1.46
N VAL A 346 13.06 -26.09 0.13
CA VAL A 346 13.55 -24.98 -0.68
C VAL A 346 12.34 -24.17 -1.13
N HIS A 347 12.29 -22.91 -0.71
CA HIS A 347 11.31 -21.95 -1.18
C HIS A 347 11.84 -21.30 -2.44
N THR A 348 10.99 -21.23 -3.46
CA THR A 348 11.28 -20.60 -4.72
C THR A 348 10.18 -19.59 -5.04
N ILE A 349 10.51 -18.61 -5.86
CA ILE A 349 9.52 -17.77 -6.53
C ILE A 349 9.70 -17.90 -8.03
N VAL A 350 8.57 -17.91 -8.75
CA VAL A 350 8.47 -17.91 -10.20
C VAL A 350 7.92 -16.57 -10.64
N ARG A 351 8.55 -15.95 -11.63
CA ARG A 351 8.11 -14.69 -12.23
C ARG A 351 8.17 -14.76 -13.74
N SER A 352 7.08 -14.39 -14.41
CA SER A 352 7.01 -14.31 -15.87
C SER A 352 5.86 -13.43 -16.34
N PHE A 353 5.90 -12.90 -17.56
CA PHE A 353 4.80 -12.09 -18.10
C PHE A 353 3.64 -12.93 -18.67
N SER A 354 3.89 -14.19 -19.00
CA SER A 354 2.91 -15.09 -19.61
C SER A 354 2.64 -16.32 -18.74
N ASP A 355 1.42 -16.87 -18.82
CA ASP A 355 1.08 -18.14 -18.18
C ASP A 355 1.90 -19.31 -18.77
N GLU A 356 2.23 -19.27 -20.06
CA GLU A 356 3.05 -20.29 -20.72
C GLU A 356 4.45 -20.37 -20.11
N ASP A 357 5.10 -19.22 -19.89
CA ASP A 357 6.39 -19.16 -19.23
C ASP A 357 6.29 -19.57 -17.75
N THR A 358 5.20 -19.19 -17.05
CA THR A 358 4.98 -19.62 -15.65
C THR A 358 4.92 -21.15 -15.57
N ASP A 359 4.14 -21.79 -16.46
CA ASP A 359 4.01 -23.24 -16.51
C ASP A 359 5.32 -23.93 -16.90
N MET A 360 6.08 -23.35 -17.83
CA MET A 360 7.43 -23.83 -18.17
C MET A 360 8.37 -23.80 -16.97
N MET A 361 8.39 -22.70 -16.20
CA MET A 361 9.24 -22.56 -15.01
C MET A 361 8.85 -23.55 -13.91
N LYS A 362 7.55 -23.78 -13.70
CA LYS A 362 7.05 -24.80 -12.77
C LYS A 362 7.45 -26.22 -13.19
N GLN A 363 7.49 -26.47 -14.49
CA GLN A 363 7.98 -27.74 -15.02
C GLN A 363 9.48 -27.92 -14.74
N TYR A 364 10.31 -26.89 -14.95
CA TYR A 364 11.73 -26.94 -14.57
C TYR A 364 11.94 -27.25 -13.09
N ILE A 365 11.18 -26.60 -12.20
CA ILE A 365 11.21 -26.87 -10.76
C ILE A 365 10.86 -28.34 -10.48
N THR A 366 9.77 -28.84 -11.07
CA THR A 366 9.27 -30.20 -10.85
C THR A 366 10.26 -31.26 -11.36
N ASP A 367 10.83 -31.05 -12.55
CA ASP A 367 11.79 -31.96 -13.17
C ASP A 367 13.09 -32.00 -12.38
N CYS A 368 13.62 -30.83 -11.98
CA CYS A 368 14.83 -30.78 -11.16
C CYS A 368 14.62 -31.37 -9.76
N ALA A 369 13.44 -31.18 -9.14
CA ALA A 369 13.12 -31.80 -7.87
C ALA A 369 13.07 -33.33 -7.98
N THR A 370 12.47 -33.83 -9.06
CA THR A 370 12.44 -35.27 -9.37
C THR A 370 13.84 -35.83 -9.57
N GLN A 371 14.65 -35.18 -10.41
CA GLN A 371 16.02 -35.60 -10.69
C GLN A 371 16.88 -35.62 -9.41
N ALA A 372 16.78 -34.59 -8.58
CA ALA A 372 17.53 -34.50 -7.33
C ALA A 372 17.12 -35.57 -6.31
N ALA A 373 15.85 -35.96 -6.27
CA ALA A 373 15.37 -37.04 -5.43
C ALA A 373 15.85 -38.42 -5.92
N ASP A 374 15.83 -38.65 -7.24
CA ASP A 374 16.21 -39.92 -7.87
C ASP A 374 17.71 -40.25 -7.72
N GLU A 375 18.57 -39.28 -7.37
CA GLU A 375 19.95 -39.52 -6.98
C GLU A 375 20.07 -40.37 -5.69
N TRP A 376 19.01 -40.48 -4.89
CA TRP A 376 19.00 -41.12 -3.58
C TRP A 376 17.87 -42.15 -3.47
N GLU A 377 18.22 -43.43 -3.36
CA GLU A 377 17.22 -44.51 -3.26
C GLU A 377 16.23 -44.27 -2.10
N MET A 378 14.94 -44.27 -2.42
CA MET A 378 13.82 -44.07 -1.48
C MET A 378 13.81 -42.71 -0.75
N LEU A 379 14.45 -41.65 -1.28
CA LEU A 379 14.20 -40.27 -0.86
C LEU A 379 12.92 -39.78 -1.57
N SER A 380 11.99 -39.17 -0.85
CA SER A 380 10.77 -38.62 -1.47
C SER A 380 10.82 -37.10 -1.53
N HIS A 381 10.08 -36.53 -2.46
CA HIS A 381 9.92 -35.09 -2.60
C HIS A 381 8.46 -34.72 -2.80
N GLU A 382 8.12 -33.48 -2.47
CA GLU A 382 6.81 -32.84 -2.71
C GLU A 382 7.06 -31.44 -3.28
N VAL A 383 6.20 -31.01 -4.20
CA VAL A 383 6.27 -29.68 -4.80
C VAL A 383 4.88 -29.06 -4.69
N GLU A 384 4.81 -27.89 -4.06
CA GLU A 384 3.58 -27.11 -3.91
C GLU A 384 3.76 -25.74 -4.54
N PHE A 385 2.77 -25.29 -5.31
CA PHE A 385 2.75 -23.96 -5.91
C PHE A 385 1.56 -23.16 -5.38
N THR A 386 1.77 -21.89 -5.05
CA THR A 386 0.71 -20.95 -4.65
C THR A 386 0.80 -19.70 -5.51
N VAL A 387 -0.33 -19.34 -6.14
CA VAL A 387 -0.43 -18.09 -6.91
C VAL A 387 -0.42 -16.91 -5.94
N GLN A 388 0.46 -15.94 -6.18
CA GLN A 388 0.57 -14.71 -5.39
C GLN A 388 -0.22 -13.58 -6.05
N TYR A 389 0.09 -13.28 -7.32
CA TYR A 389 -0.63 -12.33 -8.16
C TYR A 389 -0.46 -12.68 -9.64
N LYS A 390 -1.27 -12.06 -10.50
CA LYS A 390 -1.26 -12.28 -11.94
C LYS A 390 -0.99 -10.97 -12.68
N ASN A 391 -0.56 -11.07 -13.93
CA ASN A 391 -0.32 -9.95 -14.84
C ASN A 391 -1.64 -9.24 -15.15
N MET A 392 -1.74 -7.94 -14.88
CA MET A 392 -2.95 -7.14 -15.06
C MET A 392 -3.29 -6.80 -16.50
N LYS A 393 -2.33 -6.94 -17.43
CA LYS A 393 -2.51 -6.55 -18.83
C LYS A 393 -3.73 -7.18 -19.52
N PRO A 394 -4.03 -8.49 -19.36
CA PRO A 394 -5.23 -9.08 -19.92
C PRO A 394 -6.53 -8.43 -19.42
N ILE A 395 -6.55 -7.94 -18.18
CA ILE A 395 -7.71 -7.20 -17.66
C ILE A 395 -7.76 -5.81 -18.27
N LEU A 396 -6.65 -5.07 -18.28
CA LEU A 396 -6.61 -3.70 -18.84
C LEU A 396 -6.92 -3.67 -20.34
N ASP A 397 -6.53 -4.69 -21.10
CA ASP A 397 -6.85 -4.82 -22.53
C ASP A 397 -8.37 -4.95 -22.78
N GLU A 398 -9.17 -5.33 -21.78
CA GLU A 398 -10.65 -5.33 -21.85
C GLU A 398 -11.25 -3.92 -21.67
N TYR A 399 -10.49 -2.95 -21.16
CA TYR A 399 -10.90 -1.56 -20.85
C TYR A 399 -9.90 -0.55 -21.46
N PRO A 400 -9.76 -0.51 -22.80
CA PRO A 400 -8.73 0.29 -23.47
C PRO A 400 -8.81 1.79 -23.14
N GLU A 401 -9.99 2.31 -22.83
CA GLU A 401 -10.22 3.70 -22.43
C GLU A 401 -9.43 4.12 -21.18
N VAL A 402 -9.15 3.17 -20.27
CA VAL A 402 -8.40 3.45 -19.04
C VAL A 402 -6.99 3.91 -19.37
N MET A 403 -6.34 3.23 -20.32
CA MET A 403 -5.00 3.58 -20.80
C MET A 403 -5.03 4.73 -21.81
N ASP A 404 -5.99 4.74 -22.73
CA ASP A 404 -6.07 5.80 -23.76
C ASP A 404 -6.26 7.19 -23.15
N LEU A 405 -7.09 7.32 -22.11
CA LEU A 405 -7.32 8.60 -21.42
C LEU A 405 -6.07 9.04 -20.63
N ALA A 406 -5.37 8.10 -19.98
CA ALA A 406 -4.11 8.38 -19.29
C ALA A 406 -3.03 8.85 -20.29
N ILE A 407 -2.81 8.11 -21.38
CA ILE A 407 -1.87 8.47 -22.45
C ILE A 407 -2.21 9.86 -23.02
N ALA A 408 -3.50 10.15 -23.24
CA ALA A 408 -3.91 11.46 -23.73
C ALA A 408 -3.66 12.59 -22.72
N ALA A 409 -3.76 12.30 -21.42
CA ALA A 409 -3.43 13.24 -20.35
C ALA A 409 -1.94 13.56 -20.31
N TYR A 410 -1.07 12.54 -20.34
CA TYR A 410 0.39 12.70 -20.43
C TYR A 410 0.78 13.61 -21.60
N ASN A 411 0.30 13.26 -22.80
CA ASN A 411 0.62 14.00 -24.02
C ASN A 411 0.17 15.48 -23.95
N SER A 412 -1.00 15.77 -23.35
CA SER A 412 -1.49 17.14 -23.22
C SER A 412 -0.64 18.01 -22.31
N GLN A 413 -0.01 17.38 -21.31
CA GLN A 413 0.91 18.03 -20.40
C GLN A 413 2.34 18.06 -20.95
N GLY A 414 2.56 17.63 -22.20
CA GLY A 414 3.87 17.63 -22.85
C GLY A 414 4.83 16.58 -22.27
N VAL A 415 4.30 15.51 -21.68
CA VAL A 415 5.06 14.34 -21.23
C VAL A 415 4.81 13.22 -22.21
N THR A 416 5.86 12.63 -22.77
CA THR A 416 5.75 11.41 -23.57
C THR A 416 5.56 10.24 -22.61
N PRO A 417 4.47 9.47 -22.68
CA PRO A 417 4.31 8.29 -21.85
C PRO A 417 5.29 7.20 -22.27
N ASP A 418 5.99 6.64 -21.29
CA ASP A 418 6.85 5.47 -21.43
C ASP A 418 6.12 4.27 -20.82
N VAL A 419 5.51 3.47 -21.70
CA VAL A 419 4.70 2.31 -21.27
C VAL A 419 5.62 1.13 -21.03
N ILE A 420 5.95 0.89 -19.76
CA ILE A 420 6.95 -0.09 -19.35
C ILE A 420 6.32 -1.22 -18.52
N PRO A 421 6.87 -2.45 -18.62
CA PRO A 421 6.40 -3.57 -17.82
C PRO A 421 7.06 -3.58 -16.42
N ILE A 422 6.29 -3.93 -15.41
CA ILE A 422 6.75 -4.05 -14.02
C ILE A 422 7.34 -5.44 -13.80
N ARG A 423 8.62 -5.53 -13.43
CA ARG A 423 9.29 -6.79 -13.04
C ARG A 423 8.97 -7.20 -11.58
N GLY A 424 7.69 -7.09 -11.21
CA GLY A 424 7.16 -7.32 -9.87
C GLY A 424 5.64 -7.40 -9.89
N GLY A 425 5.01 -6.99 -8.80
CA GLY A 425 3.56 -6.82 -8.70
C GLY A 425 3.26 -5.50 -8.01
N THR A 426 2.03 -5.03 -8.17
CA THR A 426 1.52 -3.83 -7.53
C THR A 426 0.15 -4.12 -6.95
N ASP A 427 -0.32 -3.28 -6.04
CA ASP A 427 -1.73 -3.28 -5.61
C ASP A 427 -2.67 -3.18 -6.81
N GLY A 428 -2.35 -2.34 -7.81
CA GLY A 428 -3.14 -2.18 -9.04
C GLY A 428 -3.35 -3.49 -9.80
N ALA A 429 -2.34 -4.37 -9.81
CA ALA A 429 -2.48 -5.68 -10.45
C ALA A 429 -3.47 -6.59 -9.72
N ARG A 430 -3.43 -6.60 -8.39
CA ARG A 430 -4.38 -7.38 -7.57
C ARG A 430 -5.80 -6.82 -7.70
N LEU A 431 -5.95 -5.48 -7.64
CA LEU A 431 -7.23 -4.79 -7.79
C LEU A 431 -7.86 -5.05 -9.17
N SER A 432 -7.05 -5.11 -10.23
CA SER A 432 -7.52 -5.46 -11.57
C SER A 432 -8.20 -6.83 -11.61
N TYR A 433 -7.60 -7.84 -10.96
CA TYR A 433 -8.23 -9.17 -10.84
C TYR A 433 -9.42 -9.22 -9.87
N MET A 434 -9.54 -8.24 -8.98
CA MET A 434 -10.70 -8.06 -8.10
C MET A 434 -11.85 -7.31 -8.78
N GLY A 435 -11.69 -6.91 -10.05
CA GLY A 435 -12.73 -6.25 -10.85
C GLY A 435 -12.57 -4.73 -10.95
N LEU A 436 -11.42 -4.17 -10.57
CA LEU A 436 -11.11 -2.75 -10.67
C LEU A 436 -9.86 -2.54 -11.54
N PRO A 437 -10.00 -2.34 -12.87
CA PRO A 437 -8.87 -2.09 -13.77
C PRO A 437 -8.04 -0.90 -13.28
N THR A 438 -6.78 -1.13 -12.95
CA THR A 438 -5.93 -0.15 -12.24
C THR A 438 -4.48 -0.16 -12.75
N PRO A 439 -4.14 0.64 -13.78
CA PRO A 439 -2.74 0.86 -14.15
C PRO A 439 -2.02 1.77 -13.14
N ASN A 440 -0.69 1.85 -13.27
CA ASN A 440 0.16 2.67 -12.40
C ASN A 440 0.73 3.90 -13.12
N MET A 441 0.72 5.05 -12.44
CA MET A 441 1.22 6.34 -12.94
C MET A 441 2.45 6.78 -12.16
N PHE A 442 3.44 7.38 -12.84
CA PHE A 442 4.66 7.88 -12.20
C PHE A 442 4.41 8.90 -11.07
N THR A 443 5.33 8.98 -10.12
CA THR A 443 5.37 10.04 -9.08
C THR A 443 6.52 11.03 -9.28
N GLY A 444 7.58 10.59 -9.96
CA GLY A 444 8.88 11.26 -10.10
C GLY A 444 9.95 10.72 -9.13
N ALA A 445 9.63 9.67 -8.36
CA ALA A 445 10.54 9.03 -7.42
C ALA A 445 11.52 8.11 -8.14
N ALA A 446 12.70 7.92 -7.54
CA ALA A 446 13.68 6.94 -7.98
C ALA A 446 14.53 6.47 -6.80
N ASN A 447 15.26 5.38 -7.00
CA ASN A 447 16.04 4.69 -5.95
C ASN A 447 15.18 4.37 -4.72
N MET A 448 13.93 3.96 -4.93
CA MET A 448 12.98 3.59 -3.89
C MET A 448 13.56 2.51 -2.98
N HIS A 449 13.06 2.42 -1.74
CA HIS A 449 13.48 1.45 -0.73
C HIS A 449 14.94 1.59 -0.26
N SER A 450 15.60 2.72 -0.56
CA SER A 450 17.01 2.93 -0.25
C SER A 450 17.28 4.25 0.47
N VAL A 451 18.42 4.36 1.15
CA VAL A 451 18.88 5.63 1.73
C VAL A 451 19.28 6.68 0.70
N THR A 452 19.40 6.26 -0.57
CA THR A 452 19.69 7.10 -1.72
C THR A 452 18.44 7.44 -2.53
N GLU A 453 17.25 7.20 -1.98
CA GLU A 453 15.96 7.57 -2.57
C GLU A 453 15.85 9.07 -2.79
N TRP A 454 15.28 9.45 -3.94
CA TRP A 454 15.05 10.84 -4.29
C TRP A 454 13.79 11.02 -5.14
N VAL A 455 13.29 12.26 -5.17
CA VAL A 455 12.19 12.68 -6.05
C VAL A 455 12.48 14.07 -6.61
N VAL A 456 12.03 14.35 -7.83
CA VAL A 456 12.11 15.70 -8.42
C VAL A 456 10.76 16.40 -8.28
N LEU A 457 10.74 17.56 -7.62
CA LEU A 457 9.51 18.31 -7.32
C LEU A 457 8.69 18.62 -8.58
N GLU A 458 9.35 19.07 -9.63
CA GLU A 458 8.71 19.44 -10.89
C GLU A 458 8.11 18.22 -11.61
N SER A 459 8.66 17.02 -11.40
CA SER A 459 8.04 15.77 -11.85
C SER A 459 6.76 15.47 -11.09
N MET A 460 6.74 15.65 -9.76
CA MET A 460 5.50 15.50 -8.97
C MET A 460 4.43 16.52 -9.39
N LEU A 461 4.83 17.78 -9.62
CA LEU A 461 3.93 18.82 -10.14
C LEU A 461 3.36 18.43 -11.51
N LYS A 462 4.16 17.81 -12.36
CA LYS A 462 3.73 17.31 -13.66
C LYS A 462 2.76 16.14 -13.54
N CYS A 463 3.02 15.19 -12.63
CA CYS A 463 2.08 14.12 -12.34
C CYS A 463 0.73 14.68 -11.85
N ARG A 464 0.73 15.63 -10.92
CA ARG A 464 -0.49 16.34 -10.48
C ARG A 464 -1.26 16.92 -11.66
N ASP A 465 -0.58 17.61 -12.58
CA ASP A 465 -1.25 18.23 -13.73
C ASP A 465 -1.84 17.18 -14.69
N ILE A 466 -1.18 16.03 -14.82
CA ILE A 466 -1.68 14.89 -15.60
C ILE A 466 -2.91 14.27 -14.91
N VAL A 467 -2.88 14.06 -13.59
CA VAL A 467 -4.02 13.53 -12.83
C VAL A 467 -5.23 14.48 -12.91
N VAL A 468 -5.00 15.79 -12.87
CA VAL A 468 -6.02 16.83 -13.12
C VAL A 468 -6.63 16.70 -14.52
N ASP A 469 -5.80 16.60 -15.56
CA ASP A 469 -6.26 16.46 -16.94
C ASP A 469 -6.99 15.12 -17.16
N LEU A 470 -6.52 14.04 -16.54
CA LEU A 470 -7.16 12.72 -16.56
C LEU A 470 -8.58 12.78 -15.99
N MET A 471 -8.77 13.37 -14.81
CA MET A 471 -10.10 13.58 -14.22
C MET A 471 -11.00 14.40 -15.14
N ALA A 472 -10.45 15.47 -15.75
CA ALA A 472 -11.21 16.30 -16.69
C ALA A 472 -11.65 15.54 -17.94
N ARG A 473 -10.78 14.68 -18.48
CA ARG A 473 -11.12 13.82 -19.64
C ARG A 473 -12.19 12.80 -19.30
N TRP A 474 -12.06 12.12 -18.17
CA TRP A 474 -13.08 11.19 -17.70
C TRP A 474 -14.43 11.87 -17.57
N SER A 475 -14.48 13.13 -17.15
CA SER A 475 -15.75 13.86 -16.99
C SER A 475 -16.54 14.04 -18.29
N GLN A 476 -15.86 13.93 -19.43
CA GLN A 476 -16.42 14.10 -20.78
C GLN A 476 -16.40 12.80 -21.60
N TYR A 477 -15.98 11.68 -21.00
CA TYR A 477 -15.91 10.40 -21.70
C TYR A 477 -17.32 9.85 -21.96
N GLU A 478 -17.55 9.44 -23.21
CA GLU A 478 -18.77 8.79 -23.67
C GLU A 478 -18.39 7.42 -24.25
N GLU A 479 -19.03 6.34 -23.77
CA GLU A 479 -18.80 4.95 -24.20
C GLU A 479 -19.10 4.68 -25.69
#